data_AF-A0A4R0SKL4-F1
#
_entry.id   AF-A0A4R0SKL4-F1
#
_cell.length_a   1.000
_cell.length_b   1.000
_cell.length_c   1.000
_cell.angle_alpha   90.00
_cell.angle_beta   90.00
_cell.angle_gamma   90.00
#
_symmetry.space_group_name_H-M   'P 1'
#
loop_
_entity.id
_entity.type
_entity.pdbx_description
1 polymer ?
#
loop_
_entity_poly.entity_id
_entity_poly.type
_entity_poly.pdbx_seq_one_letter_code
_entity_poly.pdbx_strand_id
1 'polypeptide(L)'
;MDGWDIITTPLNDVRRIGGFSNLKQHWDADEHLRLNDLRHMYDILCERHPDYKTDADAVLNGRTAAFCNMFIMRKEIFFEYNEWLFPLLDGFAMTTDFSKMDMQTTRAVGHLSERLLNIFIAHK
;
A
#
# COMPACT_ATOMS: atom_id res chain seq x y z
N MET A 1 7.02 -23.61 9.91
CA MET A 1 6.43 -23.10 8.65
C MET A 1 7.34 -23.58 7.55
N ASP A 2 7.12 -24.80 7.08
CA ASP A 2 7.99 -25.35 6.05
C ASP A 2 7.39 -25.03 4.68
N GLY A 3 8.16 -24.33 3.84
CA GLY A 3 7.85 -24.09 2.43
C GLY A 3 7.20 -22.74 2.07
N TRP A 4 6.90 -21.85 3.02
CA TRP A 4 6.30 -20.53 2.73
C TRP A 4 7.24 -19.39 3.11
N ASP A 5 7.40 -18.43 2.20
CA ASP A 5 8.26 -17.26 2.39
C ASP A 5 7.48 -16.05 2.95
N ILE A 6 6.23 -15.90 2.51
CA ILE A 6 5.29 -14.86 2.94
C ILE A 6 3.89 -15.47 3.10
N ILE A 7 3.23 -15.18 4.20
CA ILE A 7 1.82 -15.49 4.45
C ILE A 7 1.12 -14.19 4.83
N THR A 8 0.02 -13.86 4.16
CA THR A 8 -0.82 -12.69 4.48
C THR A 8 -2.24 -13.13 4.81
N THR A 9 -3.10 -12.17 5.12
CA THR A 9 -4.56 -12.41 5.07
C THR A 9 -5.02 -12.78 3.65
N PRO A 10 -6.17 -13.46 3.52
CA PRO A 10 -6.74 -13.75 2.20
C PRO A 10 -6.87 -12.48 1.36
N LEU A 11 -6.56 -12.58 0.07
CA LEU A 11 -6.81 -11.50 -0.87
C LEU A 11 -8.31 -11.30 -1.03
N ASN A 12 -8.77 -10.07 -0.81
CA ASN A 12 -10.18 -9.72 -0.98
C ASN A 12 -10.39 -9.00 -2.32
N ASP A 13 -11.46 -9.36 -3.02
CA ASP A 13 -11.85 -8.74 -4.29
C ASP A 13 -12.74 -7.52 -4.04
N VAL A 14 -12.28 -6.34 -4.42
CA VAL A 14 -13.01 -5.07 -4.21
C VAL A 14 -14.35 -5.01 -4.93
N ARG A 15 -14.56 -5.83 -5.98
CA ARG A 15 -15.87 -5.99 -6.60
C ARG A 15 -16.88 -6.61 -5.65
N ARG A 16 -16.44 -7.51 -4.77
CA ARG A 16 -17.28 -8.20 -3.79
C ARG A 16 -17.51 -7.37 -2.53
N ILE A 17 -16.60 -6.45 -2.22
CA ILE A 17 -16.72 -5.55 -1.05
C ILE A 17 -17.70 -4.40 -1.36
N GLY A 18 -17.59 -3.79 -2.54
CA GLY A 18 -18.40 -2.60 -2.87
C GLY A 18 -18.61 -2.35 -4.35
N GLY A 19 -18.44 -3.36 -5.22
CA GLY A 19 -18.64 -3.21 -6.66
C GLY A 19 -17.56 -2.39 -7.37
N PHE A 20 -16.41 -2.14 -6.73
CA PHE A 20 -15.34 -1.32 -7.29
C PHE A 20 -14.61 -2.05 -8.42
N SER A 21 -14.18 -1.30 -9.43
CA SER A 21 -13.47 -1.84 -10.61
C SER A 21 -12.00 -2.11 -10.33
N ASN A 22 -11.40 -1.36 -9.40
CA ASN A 22 -10.00 -1.49 -8.99
C ASN A 22 -9.72 -0.88 -7.60
N LEU A 23 -8.49 -1.06 -7.09
CA LEU A 23 -8.07 -0.56 -5.79
C LEU A 23 -8.07 0.97 -5.67
N LYS A 24 -7.82 1.70 -6.76
CA LYS A 24 -7.91 3.19 -6.75
C LYS A 24 -9.33 3.67 -6.53
N GLN A 25 -10.31 3.04 -7.19
CA GLN A 25 -11.72 3.37 -6.99
C GLN A 25 -12.17 3.00 -5.57
N HIS A 26 -11.71 1.87 -5.03
CA HIS A 26 -11.96 1.51 -3.65
C HIS A 26 -11.35 2.51 -2.65
N TRP A 27 -10.14 3.03 -2.93
CA TRP A 27 -9.51 4.08 -2.12
C TRP A 27 -10.33 5.37 -2.12
N ASP A 28 -10.73 5.84 -3.31
CA ASP A 28 -11.46 7.10 -3.50
C ASP A 28 -12.89 7.06 -2.93
N ALA A 29 -13.41 5.87 -2.61
CA ALA A 29 -14.73 5.69 -2.03
C ALA A 29 -14.79 5.90 -0.52
N ASP A 30 -13.65 5.97 0.19
CA ASP A 30 -13.61 6.27 1.62
C ASP A 30 -13.45 7.79 1.82
N GLU A 31 -14.42 8.41 2.49
CA GLU A 31 -14.45 9.87 2.72
C GLU A 31 -13.26 10.40 3.54
N HIS A 32 -12.56 9.52 4.25
CA HIS A 32 -11.38 9.85 5.04
C HIS A 32 -10.08 9.72 4.25
N LEU A 33 -10.13 9.17 3.04
CA LEU A 33 -8.98 8.96 2.17
C LEU A 33 -9.00 9.95 1.02
N ARG A 34 -7.83 10.53 0.71
CA ARG A 34 -7.68 11.47 -0.40
C ARG A 34 -6.96 10.75 -1.53
N LEU A 35 -7.53 10.77 -2.72
CA LEU A 35 -6.86 10.18 -3.90
C LEU A 35 -5.50 10.85 -4.19
N ASN A 36 -5.37 12.14 -3.86
CA ASN A 36 -4.12 12.87 -3.97
C ASN A 36 -3.00 12.29 -3.07
N ASP A 37 -3.34 11.75 -1.90
CA ASP A 37 -2.35 11.13 -0.99
C ASP A 37 -1.84 9.82 -1.59
N LEU A 38 -2.74 9.00 -2.14
CA LEU A 38 -2.35 7.78 -2.87
C LEU A 38 -1.50 8.11 -4.09
N ARG A 39 -1.86 9.16 -4.84
CA ARG A 39 -1.09 9.59 -6.00
C ARG A 39 0.31 10.07 -5.61
N HIS A 40 0.41 10.88 -4.57
CA HIS A 40 1.68 11.38 -4.05
C HIS A 40 2.58 10.23 -3.58
N MET A 41 2.03 9.27 -2.83
CA MET A 41 2.80 8.08 -2.45
C MET A 41 3.28 7.27 -3.66
N TYR A 42 2.43 7.11 -4.69
CA TYR A 42 2.82 6.46 -5.94
C TYR A 42 3.96 7.20 -6.65
N ASP A 43 3.92 8.53 -6.68
CA ASP A 43 4.97 9.34 -7.30
C ASP A 43 6.32 9.20 -6.54
N ILE A 44 6.29 9.20 -5.20
CA ILE A 44 7.47 8.94 -4.35
C ILE A 44 8.04 7.54 -4.60
N LEU A 45 7.16 6.52 -4.70
CA LEU A 45 7.56 5.15 -5.00
C LEU A 45 8.28 5.09 -6.35
N CYS A 46 7.72 5.68 -7.40
CA CYS A 46 8.30 5.64 -8.73
C CYS A 46 9.60 6.44 -8.85
N GLU A 47 9.79 7.48 -8.03
CA GLU A 47 11.04 8.24 -7.96
C GLU A 47 12.17 7.42 -7.30
N ARG A 48 11.86 6.74 -6.19
CA ARG A 48 12.88 6.01 -5.40
C ARG A 48 13.14 4.60 -5.93
N HIS A 49 12.11 3.95 -6.45
CA HIS A 49 12.12 2.56 -6.92
C HIS A 49 11.40 2.45 -8.28
N PRO A 50 12.00 2.99 -9.36
CA PRO A 50 11.36 3.00 -10.69
C PRO A 50 11.06 1.60 -11.24
N ASP A 51 11.79 0.58 -10.77
CA ASP A 51 11.59 -0.83 -11.05
C ASP A 51 10.25 -1.38 -10.51
N TYR A 52 9.68 -0.76 -9.48
CA TYR A 52 8.37 -1.14 -8.91
C TYR A 52 7.18 -0.59 -9.70
N LYS A 53 7.41 0.28 -10.68
CA LYS A 53 6.32 0.98 -11.39
C LYS A 53 5.30 0.02 -12.00
N THR A 54 5.78 -1.02 -12.68
CA THR A 54 4.91 -1.98 -13.37
C THR A 54 4.01 -2.73 -12.38
N ASP A 55 4.57 -3.15 -11.24
CA ASP A 55 3.84 -3.87 -10.20
C ASP A 55 2.88 -2.94 -9.45
N ALA A 56 3.29 -1.70 -9.19
CA ALA A 56 2.43 -0.67 -8.63
C ALA A 56 1.22 -0.39 -9.52
N ASP A 57 1.43 -0.24 -10.83
CA ASP A 57 0.35 -0.08 -11.81
C ASP A 57 -0.55 -1.32 -11.82
N ALA A 58 0.01 -2.53 -11.81
CA ALA A 58 -0.75 -3.77 -11.82
C ALA A 58 -1.63 -3.93 -10.56
N VAL A 59 -1.07 -3.65 -9.37
CA VAL A 59 -1.79 -3.74 -8.10
C VAL A 59 -2.87 -2.67 -8.00
N LEU A 60 -2.54 -1.40 -8.25
CA LEU A 60 -3.49 -0.29 -8.08
C LEU A 60 -4.63 -0.31 -9.11
N ASN A 61 -4.38 -0.82 -10.32
CA ASN A 61 -5.42 -1.08 -11.33
C ASN A 61 -6.08 -2.47 -11.17
N GLY A 62 -5.52 -3.32 -10.30
CA GLY A 62 -6.03 -4.63 -9.96
C GLY A 62 -7.24 -4.58 -9.02
N ARG A 63 -7.79 -5.76 -8.73
CA ARG A 63 -9.05 -5.92 -7.98
C ARG A 63 -8.87 -6.57 -6.63
N THR A 64 -7.72 -7.14 -6.36
CA THR A 64 -7.48 -7.99 -5.18
C THR A 64 -6.33 -7.46 -4.35
N ALA A 65 -6.53 -7.41 -3.03
CA ALA A 65 -5.47 -7.04 -2.10
C ALA A 65 -5.69 -7.69 -0.73
N ALA A 66 -4.61 -7.88 0.02
CA ALA A 66 -4.63 -8.05 1.46
C ALA A 66 -4.78 -6.65 2.10
N PHE A 67 -5.94 -6.37 2.70
CA PHE A 67 -6.27 -5.06 3.30
C PHE A 67 -5.85 -4.94 4.77
N CYS A 68 -4.95 -5.80 5.22
CA CYS A 68 -4.45 -5.76 6.58
C CYS A 68 -2.94 -5.82 6.54
N ASN A 69 -2.28 -4.98 7.34
CA ASN A 69 -0.86 -5.10 7.67
C ASN A 69 -0.61 -6.30 8.61
N MET A 70 -1.19 -7.45 8.28
CA MET A 70 -1.07 -8.72 8.98
C MET A 70 -0.40 -9.73 8.05
N PHE A 71 0.81 -10.11 8.43
CA PHE A 71 1.63 -11.04 7.66
C PHE A 71 2.55 -11.83 8.59
N ILE A 72 2.99 -12.99 8.10
CA ILE A 72 4.10 -13.76 8.65
C ILE A 72 5.08 -13.93 7.51
N MET A 73 6.28 -13.37 7.67
CA MET A 73 7.34 -13.36 6.67
C MET A 73 8.58 -14.06 7.23
N ARG A 74 9.43 -14.61 6.36
CA ARG A 74 10.81 -14.91 6.75
C ARG A 74 11.49 -13.65 7.26
N LYS A 75 12.44 -13.83 8.17
CA LYS A 75 13.16 -12.74 8.82
C LYS A 75 13.78 -11.79 7.80
N GLU A 76 14.43 -12.34 6.79
CA GLU A 76 15.16 -11.59 5.77
C GLU A 76 14.20 -10.73 4.93
N ILE A 77 13.06 -11.31 4.52
CA ILE A 77 12.01 -10.61 3.77
C ILE A 77 11.36 -9.51 4.61
N PHE A 78 11.14 -9.78 5.90
CA PHE A 78 10.61 -8.78 6.82
C PHE A 78 11.55 -7.56 6.92
N PHE A 79 12.86 -7.78 7.09
CA PHE A 79 13.81 -6.67 7.15
C PHE A 79 13.86 -5.90 5.84
N GLU A 80 13.92 -6.60 4.71
CA GLU A 80 13.89 -5.97 3.39
C GLU A 80 12.61 -5.14 3.17
N TYR A 81 11.44 -5.68 3.54
CA TYR A 81 10.18 -4.96 3.45
C TYR A 81 10.21 -3.66 4.27
N ASN A 82 10.74 -3.70 5.50
CA ASN A 82 10.81 -2.50 6.34
C ASN A 82 11.83 -1.48 5.81
N GLU A 83 12.99 -1.95 5.33
CA GLU A 83 14.01 -1.10 4.70
C GLU A 83 13.50 -0.42 3.43
N TRP A 84 12.58 -1.07 2.71
CA TRP A 84 11.87 -0.48 1.57
C TRP A 84 10.70 0.44 1.98
N LEU A 85 9.89 0.02 2.95
CA LEU A 85 8.64 0.69 3.34
C LEU A 85 8.88 2.03 4.06
N PHE A 86 9.70 2.05 5.11
CA PHE A 86 9.79 3.23 5.97
C PHE A 86 10.34 4.47 5.25
N PRO A 87 11.37 4.38 4.39
CA PRO A 87 11.82 5.54 3.62
C PRO A 87 10.75 6.14 2.70
N LEU A 88 9.81 5.34 2.20
CA LEU A 88 8.67 5.81 1.42
C LEU A 88 7.67 6.57 2.29
N LEU A 89 7.32 5.99 3.46
CA LEU A 89 6.41 6.62 4.41
C LEU A 89 6.99 7.92 4.98
N ASP A 90 8.29 7.94 5.28
CA ASP A 90 9.00 9.14 5.73
C ASP A 90 9.02 10.20 4.64
N GLY A 91 9.31 9.81 3.39
CA GLY A 91 9.23 10.71 2.25
C GLY A 91 7.87 11.38 2.14
N PHE A 92 6.79 10.60 2.26
CA PHE A 92 5.43 11.13 2.23
C PHE A 92 5.13 12.04 3.43
N ALA A 93 5.58 11.66 4.64
CA ALA A 93 5.36 12.46 5.83
C ALA A 93 6.10 13.82 5.77
N MET A 94 7.25 13.88 5.12
CA MET A 94 8.00 15.13 4.95
C MET A 94 7.40 16.07 3.90
N THR A 95 6.75 15.51 2.87
CA THR A 95 6.23 16.28 1.73
C THR A 95 4.73 16.56 1.80
N THR A 96 4.05 16.06 2.83
CA THR A 96 2.60 16.20 3.01
C THR A 96 2.27 17.22 4.10
N ASP A 97 1.41 18.19 3.78
CA ASP A 97 0.96 19.21 4.73
C ASP A 97 -0.14 18.67 5.66
N PHE A 98 0.26 18.26 6.86
CA PHE A 98 -0.65 17.80 7.92
C PHE A 98 -1.40 18.91 8.65
N SER A 99 -1.15 20.20 8.36
CA SER A 99 -1.76 21.31 9.11
C SER A 99 -3.29 21.38 8.99
N LYS A 100 -3.86 20.74 7.95
CA LYS A 100 -5.31 20.64 7.70
C LYS A 100 -5.86 19.22 7.89
N MET A 101 -5.12 18.38 8.61
CA MET A 101 -5.45 16.97 8.80
C MET A 101 -5.93 16.71 10.22
N ASP A 102 -7.01 15.94 10.34
CA ASP A 102 -7.54 15.49 11.61
C ASP A 102 -6.90 14.16 12.06
N MET A 103 -7.32 13.67 13.23
CA MET A 103 -6.82 12.41 13.81
C MET A 103 -7.07 11.20 12.90
N GLN A 104 -7.99 11.27 11.93
CA GLN A 104 -8.23 10.20 10.96
C GLN A 104 -7.16 10.18 9.87
N THR A 105 -6.50 11.31 9.58
CA THR A 105 -5.47 11.31 8.54
C THR A 105 -4.15 10.66 9.00
N THR A 106 -3.92 10.52 10.32
CA THR A 106 -2.86 9.63 10.84
C THR A 106 -3.08 8.17 10.43
N ARG A 107 -4.33 7.74 10.21
CA ARG A 107 -4.63 6.39 9.68
C ARG A 107 -4.37 6.28 8.18
N ALA A 108 -4.36 7.38 7.43
CA ALA A 108 -4.08 7.36 6.00
C ALA A 108 -2.69 6.75 5.71
N VAL A 109 -1.69 7.01 6.55
CA VAL A 109 -0.36 6.38 6.46
C VAL A 109 -0.44 4.86 6.61
N GLY A 110 -1.29 4.35 7.50
CA GLY A 110 -1.55 2.91 7.65
C GLY A 110 -2.28 2.31 6.45
N HIS A 111 -3.22 3.05 5.84
CA HIS A 111 -3.88 2.61 4.61
C HIS A 111 -2.92 2.62 3.42
N LEU A 112 -2.01 3.59 3.34
CA LEU A 112 -0.94 3.62 2.33
C LEU A 112 -0.03 2.40 2.49
N SER A 113 0.37 2.05 3.72
CA SER A 113 1.22 0.89 3.94
C SER A 113 0.57 -0.43 3.54
N GLU A 114 -0.76 -0.57 3.64
CA GLU A 114 -1.47 -1.74 3.10
C GLU A 114 -1.31 -1.84 1.57
N ARG A 115 -1.40 -0.72 0.85
CA ARG A 115 -1.21 -0.73 -0.62
C ARG A 115 0.23 -1.04 -0.97
N LEU A 116 1.18 -0.45 -0.25
CA LEU A 116 2.61 -0.70 -0.40
C LEU A 116 2.97 -2.15 -0.09
N LEU A 117 2.35 -2.80 0.90
CA LEU A 117 2.54 -4.22 1.19
C LEU A 117 2.19 -5.10 -0.02
N ASN A 118 1.04 -4.84 -0.66
CA ASN A 118 0.62 -5.61 -1.83
C ASN A 118 1.54 -5.39 -3.03
N ILE A 119 2.05 -4.16 -3.20
CA ILE A 119 3.02 -3.82 -4.23
C ILE A 119 4.35 -4.53 -3.99
N PHE A 120 4.85 -4.51 -2.75
CA PHE A 120 6.07 -5.22 -2.36
C PHE A 120 5.96 -6.72 -2.64
N ILE A 121 4.85 -7.34 -2.24
CA ILE A 121 4.63 -8.77 -2.47
C ILE A 121 4.52 -9.09 -3.97
N ALA A 122 3.89 -8.23 -4.78
CA ALA A 122 3.77 -8.45 -6.22
C ALA A 122 5.13 -8.39 -6.94
N HIS A 123 6.07 -7.60 -6.42
CA HIS A 123 7.41 -7.47 -6.96
C HIS A 123 8.37 -8.61 -6.53
N LYS A 124 7.98 -9.41 -5.52
CA LYS A 124 8.75 -10.55 -5.01
C LYS A 124 8.50 -11.83 -5.80
#